data_AF-A0A1H8YIS8-F1
#
_entry.id   AF-A0A1H8YIS8-F1
#
_cell.length_a   1.000
_cell.length_b   1.000
_cell.length_c   1.000
_cell.angle_alpha   90.00
_cell.angle_beta   90.00
_cell.angle_gamma   90.00
#
_symmetry.space_group_name_H-M   'P 1'
#
loop_
_entity.id
_entity.type
_entity.pdbx_description
1 polymer ?
#
loop_
_entity_poly.entity_id
_entity_poly.type
_entity_poly.pdbx_seq_one_letter_code
_entity_poly.pdbx_strand_id
1 'polypeptide(L)'
;MKRADLILALVVLGGALGSPFYNTALVRSQLIGDAPVGVQGGVAVLCVGLAMAWRATTRRGHLWADPAALTWSDFDGSRPRTLTRRLLVDWAARFAAAGYAFAMAGVLIGFPADLGGALGLFVGVAGLALALARRARVWGEAVLPLVPVLGVLPFIPLWTLALVAASAAVALGWSTPLARTAGRRSLVHHFAERMVRRTSAAFLDVWALLPAGRPVRWRTALDGRFVVTRYLVTGVLARRHQLGLPLFLALAVAAAHVTFPAVTSVWLVGMGGYLALLPFAAPVAQVYRVPGLRRWFDASDLRLKATTVVVLAVLAVVWTAFVALLRVPMTVGAVVAALLAAVAVVRTVTRGALDFGSLGLVLYEGVLVPMGLARQLVRGPDVLLVGLIAASFLPG
;
A
#
# COMPACT_ATOMS: atom_id res chain seq x y z
N MET A 1 5.56 27.12 -0.15
CA MET A 1 6.10 26.70 -1.47
C MET A 1 6.01 27.89 -2.41
N LYS A 2 7.11 28.32 -3.03
CA LYS A 2 7.04 29.35 -4.08
C LYS A 2 6.46 28.72 -5.34
N ARG A 3 5.73 29.49 -6.15
CA ARG A 3 5.08 28.99 -7.39
C ARG A 3 6.08 28.29 -8.32
N ALA A 4 7.31 28.80 -8.42
CA ALA A 4 8.35 28.24 -9.28
C ALA A 4 8.79 26.81 -8.90
N ASP A 5 8.92 26.52 -7.60
CA ASP A 5 9.36 25.20 -7.11
C ASP A 5 8.26 24.15 -7.32
N LEU A 6 7.01 24.54 -7.11
CA LEU A 6 5.86 23.69 -7.41
C LEU A 6 5.76 23.39 -8.91
N ILE A 7 6.10 24.35 -9.77
CA ILE A 7 6.15 24.13 -11.22
C ILE A 7 7.27 23.15 -11.58
N LEU A 8 8.48 23.28 -11.01
CA LEU A 8 9.58 22.36 -11.28
C LEU A 8 9.27 20.93 -10.81
N ALA A 9 8.74 20.76 -9.60
CA ALA A 9 8.36 19.44 -9.08
C ALA A 9 7.25 18.80 -9.94
N LEU A 10 6.27 19.59 -10.39
CA LEU A 10 5.24 19.13 -11.32
C LEU A 10 5.82 18.77 -12.69
N VAL A 11 6.83 19.49 -13.17
CA VAL A 11 7.52 19.20 -14.44
C VAL A 11 8.36 17.94 -14.33
N VAL A 12 9.10 17.73 -13.23
CA VAL A 12 9.90 16.51 -13.02
C VAL A 12 8.99 15.30 -12.82
N LEU A 13 7.97 15.40 -11.96
CA LEU A 13 6.98 14.36 -11.76
C LEU A 13 6.21 14.08 -13.05
N GLY A 14 5.80 15.13 -13.76
CA GLY A 14 5.12 15.04 -15.04
C GLY A 14 5.99 14.44 -16.13
N GLY A 15 7.30 14.74 -16.16
CA GLY A 15 8.26 14.15 -17.07
C GLY A 15 8.53 12.69 -16.77
N ALA A 16 8.68 12.32 -15.49
CA ALA A 16 8.86 10.93 -15.07
C ALA A 16 7.60 10.08 -15.37
N LEU A 17 6.41 10.61 -15.05
CA LEU A 17 5.12 9.95 -15.34
C LEU A 17 4.78 10.00 -16.84
N GLY A 18 5.26 10.99 -17.58
CA GLY A 18 5.09 11.09 -19.03
C GLY A 18 6.07 10.20 -19.79
N SER A 19 7.21 9.83 -19.18
CA SER A 19 8.29 9.10 -19.84
C SER A 19 7.83 7.81 -20.55
N PRO A 20 6.92 6.99 -20.00
CA PRO A 20 6.41 5.82 -20.71
C PRO A 20 5.65 6.15 -22.00
N PHE A 21 5.13 7.37 -22.16
CA PHE A 21 4.34 7.82 -23.32
C PHE A 21 5.17 8.57 -24.35
N TYR A 22 6.23 9.27 -23.93
CA TYR A 22 7.11 10.02 -24.82
C TYR A 22 8.35 9.23 -25.25
N ASN A 23 8.90 8.41 -24.36
CA ASN A 23 10.10 7.58 -24.59
C ASN A 23 9.74 6.09 -24.63
N THR A 24 8.63 5.76 -25.31
CA THR A 24 8.04 4.41 -25.36
C THR A 24 9.07 3.35 -25.73
N ALA A 25 9.88 3.58 -26.78
CA ALA A 25 10.87 2.63 -27.26
C ALA A 25 11.99 2.36 -26.23
N LEU A 26 12.49 3.41 -25.58
CA LEU A 26 13.53 3.29 -24.54
C LEU A 26 13.00 2.59 -23.28
N VAL A 27 11.81 2.98 -22.83
CA VAL A 27 11.18 2.38 -21.65
C VAL A 27 10.81 0.92 -21.91
N ARG A 28 10.34 0.62 -23.13
CA ARG A 28 10.06 -0.77 -23.56
C ARG A 28 11.34 -1.60 -23.61
N SER A 29 12.43 -1.11 -24.20
CA SER A 29 13.68 -1.87 -24.25
C SER A 29 14.24 -2.17 -22.85
N GLN A 30 14.08 -1.26 -21.89
CA GLN A 30 14.53 -1.47 -20.51
C GLN A 30 13.62 -2.36 -19.66
N LEU A 31 12.29 -2.25 -19.80
CA LEU A 31 11.33 -2.95 -18.94
C LEU A 31 10.82 -4.28 -19.52
N ILE A 32 10.84 -4.41 -20.84
CA ILE A 32 10.26 -5.54 -21.57
C ILE A 32 11.35 -6.29 -22.37
N GLY A 33 12.33 -5.56 -22.91
CA GLY A 33 13.34 -6.13 -23.79
C GLY A 33 12.73 -6.68 -25.09
N ASP A 34 13.33 -7.75 -25.61
CA ASP A 34 12.88 -8.43 -26.85
C ASP A 34 11.83 -9.53 -26.59
N ALA A 35 11.35 -9.66 -25.36
CA ALA A 35 10.41 -10.71 -25.00
C ALA A 35 9.04 -10.50 -25.67
N PRO A 36 8.40 -11.55 -26.22
CA PRO A 36 7.04 -11.46 -26.71
C PRO A 36 6.09 -11.35 -25.51
N VAL A 37 5.65 -10.12 -25.18
CA VAL A 37 4.70 -9.90 -24.09
C VAL A 37 3.28 -10.06 -24.63
N GLY A 38 2.54 -10.99 -24.02
CA GLY A 38 1.13 -11.20 -24.32
C GLY A 38 0.28 -10.03 -23.85
N VAL A 39 -0.70 -9.66 -24.67
CA VAL A 39 -1.71 -8.62 -24.42
C VAL A 39 -2.48 -8.82 -23.09
N GLN A 40 -2.44 -10.04 -22.53
CA GLN A 40 -3.01 -10.39 -21.24
C GLN A 40 -2.35 -9.66 -20.05
N GLY A 41 -1.09 -9.21 -20.16
CA GLY A 41 -0.42 -8.44 -19.12
C GLY A 41 -1.15 -7.14 -18.77
N GLY A 42 -1.67 -6.44 -19.78
CA GLY A 42 -2.43 -5.20 -19.58
C GLY A 42 -3.72 -5.43 -18.79
N VAL A 43 -4.42 -6.53 -19.09
CA VAL A 43 -5.63 -6.93 -18.37
C VAL A 43 -5.32 -7.30 -16.92
N ALA A 44 -4.21 -8.01 -16.67
CA ALA A 44 -3.77 -8.35 -15.32
C ALA A 44 -3.46 -7.09 -14.49
N VAL A 45 -2.74 -6.12 -15.06
CA VAL A 45 -2.45 -4.82 -14.43
C VAL A 45 -3.74 -4.07 -14.12
N LEU A 46 -4.71 -4.06 -15.05
CA LEU A 46 -6.02 -3.46 -14.83
C LEU A 46 -6.75 -4.11 -13.66
N CYS A 47 -6.90 -5.44 -13.68
CA CYS A 47 -7.64 -6.17 -12.64
C CYS A 47 -7.02 -5.97 -11.25
N VAL A 48 -5.69 -6.07 -11.14
CA VAL A 48 -5.01 -5.86 -9.86
C VAL A 48 -5.09 -4.40 -9.42
N GLY A 49 -4.88 -3.45 -10.34
CA GLY A 49 -5.00 -2.02 -10.07
C GLY A 49 -6.39 -1.64 -9.56
N LEU A 50 -7.44 -2.12 -10.23
CA LEU A 50 -8.83 -1.96 -9.81
C LEU A 50 -9.08 -2.56 -8.43
N ALA A 51 -8.55 -3.76 -8.18
CA ALA A 51 -8.72 -4.45 -6.91
C ALA A 51 -8.05 -3.71 -5.73
N MET A 52 -6.86 -3.16 -5.97
CA MET A 52 -6.15 -2.32 -5.00
C MET A 52 -6.88 -0.98 -4.77
N ALA A 53 -7.30 -0.31 -5.84
CA ALA A 53 -8.05 0.95 -5.76
C ALA A 53 -9.39 0.77 -5.02
N TRP A 54 -10.10 -0.32 -5.30
CA TRP A 54 -11.30 -0.73 -4.58
C TRP A 54 -11.03 -0.92 -3.10
N ARG A 55 -10.04 -1.75 -2.74
CA ARG A 55 -9.69 -2.05 -1.34
C ARG A 55 -9.30 -0.79 -0.58
N ALA A 56 -8.59 0.13 -1.23
CA ALA A 56 -8.22 1.40 -0.63
C ALA A 56 -9.46 2.28 -0.38
N THR A 57 -10.39 2.36 -1.34
CA THR A 57 -11.63 3.15 -1.27
C THR A 57 -12.60 2.64 -0.20
N THR A 58 -12.79 1.34 -0.12
CA THR A 58 -13.69 0.67 0.84
C THR A 58 -13.19 0.68 2.29
N ARG A 59 -11.94 1.10 2.54
CA ARG A 59 -11.45 1.42 3.91
C ARG A 59 -12.08 2.68 4.49
N ARG A 60 -12.80 3.48 3.69
CA ARG A 60 -13.55 4.67 4.11
C ARG A 60 -12.70 5.69 4.88
N GLY A 61 -11.43 5.85 4.49
CA GLY A 61 -10.49 6.79 5.13
C GLY A 61 -10.98 8.24 5.13
N HIS A 62 -11.76 8.63 4.12
CA HIS A 62 -12.34 9.97 3.97
C HIS A 62 -13.23 10.41 5.15
N LEU A 63 -13.85 9.47 5.88
CA LEU A 63 -14.65 9.77 7.08
C LEU A 63 -13.79 10.27 8.25
N TRP A 64 -12.49 9.99 8.19
CA TRP A 64 -11.56 10.13 9.32
C TRP A 64 -10.43 11.12 9.06
N ALA A 65 -10.34 11.66 7.84
CA ALA A 65 -9.40 12.71 7.49
C ALA A 65 -9.77 14.02 8.22
N ASP A 66 -8.78 14.72 8.78
CA ASP A 66 -8.90 16.07 9.38
C ASP A 66 -10.18 16.31 10.23
N PRO A 67 -10.22 15.78 11.46
CA PRO A 67 -11.39 15.89 12.34
C PRO A 67 -11.65 17.30 12.86
N ALA A 68 -10.63 18.19 12.96
CA ALA A 68 -10.88 19.56 13.42
C ALA A 68 -11.61 20.37 12.34
N ALA A 69 -11.28 20.17 11.07
CA ALA A 69 -12.07 20.74 9.99
C ALA A 69 -13.51 20.18 10.00
N LEU A 70 -13.69 18.91 10.36
CA LEU A 70 -15.01 18.30 10.43
C LEU A 70 -15.88 18.84 11.58
N THR A 71 -15.30 19.20 12.73
CA THR A 71 -16.03 19.86 13.82
C THR A 71 -16.55 21.25 13.42
N TRP A 72 -15.76 22.03 12.68
CA TRP A 72 -16.24 23.31 12.14
C TRP A 72 -17.33 23.09 11.09
N SER A 73 -17.20 22.03 10.28
CA SER A 73 -18.21 21.68 9.29
C SER A 73 -19.54 21.13 9.88
N ASP A 74 -19.52 20.73 11.16
CA ASP A 74 -20.73 20.36 11.91
C ASP A 74 -21.53 21.61 12.31
N PHE A 75 -20.84 22.72 12.62
CA PHE A 75 -21.49 23.98 12.99
C PHE A 75 -22.15 24.69 11.79
N ASP A 76 -21.52 24.66 10.62
CA ASP A 76 -22.02 25.34 9.40
C ASP A 76 -22.92 24.45 8.52
N GLY A 77 -23.14 23.19 8.91
CA GLY A 77 -23.90 22.20 8.14
C GLY A 77 -23.25 21.72 6.83
N SER A 78 -22.00 22.11 6.55
CA SER A 78 -21.27 21.78 5.31
C SER A 78 -20.68 20.36 5.31
N ARG A 79 -20.68 19.66 6.45
CA ARG A 79 -20.07 18.34 6.63
C ARG A 79 -20.39 17.32 5.53
N PRO A 80 -21.65 17.11 5.10
CA PRO A 80 -21.95 16.13 4.05
C PRO A 80 -21.27 16.46 2.72
N ARG A 81 -21.19 17.76 2.37
CA ARG A 81 -20.51 18.23 1.16
C ARG A 81 -19.00 17.99 1.25
N THR A 82 -18.40 18.32 2.39
CA THR A 82 -16.96 18.12 2.64
C THR A 82 -16.57 16.64 2.59
N LEU A 83 -17.34 15.76 3.24
CA LEU A 83 -17.10 14.32 3.20
C LEU A 83 -17.29 13.73 1.80
N THR A 84 -18.30 14.18 1.06
CA THR A 84 -18.54 13.74 -0.33
C THR A 84 -17.39 14.18 -1.23
N ARG A 85 -16.95 15.44 -1.14
CA ARG A 85 -15.80 15.94 -1.90
C ARG A 85 -14.55 15.13 -1.62
N ARG A 86 -14.24 14.85 -0.35
CA ARG A 86 -13.08 14.03 0.03
C ARG A 86 -13.17 12.62 -0.52
N LEU A 87 -14.34 11.97 -0.41
CA LEU A 87 -14.56 10.66 -1.01
C LEU A 87 -14.31 10.69 -2.51
N LEU A 88 -14.86 11.68 -3.23
CA LEU A 88 -14.70 11.82 -4.68
C LEU A 88 -13.24 12.06 -5.07
N VAL A 89 -12.52 12.91 -4.36
CA VAL A 89 -11.08 13.17 -4.63
C VAL A 89 -10.25 11.92 -4.36
N ASP A 90 -10.45 11.25 -3.21
CA ASP A 90 -9.73 10.01 -2.87
C ASP A 90 -10.02 8.90 -3.88
N TRP A 91 -11.29 8.74 -4.26
CA TRP A 91 -11.73 7.79 -5.27
C TRP A 91 -11.10 8.09 -6.63
N ALA A 92 -11.23 9.33 -7.10
CA ALA A 92 -10.69 9.76 -8.39
C ALA A 92 -9.17 9.56 -8.44
N ALA A 93 -8.43 9.94 -7.39
CA ALA A 93 -6.98 9.75 -7.34
C ALA A 93 -6.58 8.27 -7.44
N ARG A 94 -7.28 7.37 -6.74
CA ARG A 94 -6.97 5.93 -6.74
C ARG A 94 -7.29 5.25 -8.06
N PHE A 95 -8.45 5.57 -8.64
CA PHE A 95 -8.84 5.02 -9.93
C PHE A 95 -8.07 5.65 -11.09
N ALA A 96 -7.68 6.93 -10.99
CA ALA A 96 -6.76 7.55 -11.94
C ALA A 96 -5.39 6.88 -11.91
N ALA A 97 -4.85 6.52 -10.74
CA ALA A 97 -3.59 5.78 -10.64
C ALA A 97 -3.71 4.38 -11.29
N ALA A 98 -4.82 3.67 -11.08
CA ALA A 98 -5.08 2.38 -11.73
C ALA A 98 -5.23 2.52 -13.26
N GLY A 99 -5.98 3.54 -13.71
CA GLY A 99 -6.16 3.83 -15.14
C GLY A 99 -4.87 4.26 -15.81
N TYR A 100 -4.04 5.05 -15.14
CA TYR A 100 -2.70 5.41 -15.60
C TYR A 100 -1.81 4.17 -15.74
N ALA A 101 -1.78 3.27 -14.76
CA ALA A 101 -1.01 2.03 -14.85
C ALA A 101 -1.48 1.14 -16.02
N PHE A 102 -2.79 1.06 -16.25
CA PHE A 102 -3.35 0.34 -17.40
C PHE A 102 -2.99 1.01 -18.74
N ALA A 103 -3.09 2.33 -18.84
CA ALA A 103 -2.72 3.07 -20.04
C ALA A 103 -1.22 2.93 -20.34
N MET A 104 -0.38 3.03 -19.30
CA MET A 104 1.06 2.80 -19.39
C MET A 104 1.36 1.39 -19.89
N ALA A 105 0.71 0.37 -19.34
CA ALA A 105 0.83 -1.01 -19.84
C ALA A 105 0.38 -1.11 -21.31
N GLY A 106 -0.80 -0.57 -21.65
CA GLY A 106 -1.33 -0.60 -23.02
C GLY A 106 -0.42 0.07 -24.06
N VAL A 107 0.26 1.16 -23.69
CA VAL A 107 1.25 1.83 -24.55
C VAL A 107 2.53 1.00 -24.69
N LEU A 108 2.98 0.35 -23.62
CA LEU A 108 4.25 -0.38 -23.62
C LEU A 108 4.14 -1.78 -24.23
N ILE A 109 3.05 -2.51 -23.99
CA ILE A 109 2.85 -3.91 -24.43
C ILE A 109 1.69 -4.10 -25.43
N GLY A 110 0.87 -3.07 -25.66
CA GLY A 110 -0.31 -3.13 -26.52
C GLY A 110 -1.62 -3.23 -25.72
N PHE A 111 -2.69 -2.66 -26.26
CA PHE A 111 -4.03 -2.71 -25.65
C PHE A 111 -4.72 -4.06 -25.92
N PRO A 112 -5.61 -4.51 -25.00
CA PRO A 112 -6.48 -5.66 -25.25
C PRO A 112 -7.34 -5.49 -26.48
N ALA A 113 -7.55 -6.60 -27.21
CA ALA A 113 -8.46 -6.65 -28.35
C ALA A 113 -9.89 -6.20 -27.97
N ASP A 114 -10.35 -6.63 -26.78
CA ASP A 114 -11.60 -6.16 -26.18
C ASP A 114 -11.35 -4.95 -25.26
N LEU A 115 -10.93 -3.82 -25.86
CA LEU A 115 -10.75 -2.57 -25.12
C LEU A 115 -12.07 -2.07 -24.51
N GLY A 116 -13.20 -2.31 -25.20
CA GLY A 116 -14.53 -1.96 -24.71
C GLY A 116 -14.86 -2.67 -23.40
N GLY A 117 -14.61 -3.98 -23.31
CA GLY A 117 -14.77 -4.76 -22.09
C GLY A 117 -13.85 -4.31 -20.95
N ALA A 118 -12.59 -3.96 -21.26
CA ALA A 118 -11.64 -3.43 -20.27
C ALA A 118 -12.09 -2.07 -19.70
N LEU A 119 -12.51 -1.14 -20.55
CA LEU A 119 -13.05 0.17 -20.14
C LEU A 119 -14.37 0.02 -19.38
N GLY A 120 -15.26 -0.85 -19.85
CA GLY A 120 -16.51 -1.16 -19.16
C GLY A 120 -16.26 -1.72 -17.76
N LEU A 121 -15.29 -2.62 -17.60
CA LEU A 121 -14.90 -3.17 -16.30
C LEU A 121 -14.35 -2.07 -15.39
N PHE A 122 -13.48 -1.20 -15.91
CA PHE A 122 -12.93 -0.07 -15.16
C PHE A 122 -14.04 0.83 -14.62
N VAL A 123 -14.96 1.27 -15.49
CA VAL A 123 -16.07 2.16 -15.11
C VAL A 123 -17.03 1.46 -14.15
N GLY A 124 -17.39 0.21 -14.42
CA GLY A 124 -18.29 -0.58 -13.57
C GLY A 124 -17.74 -0.79 -12.16
N VAL A 125 -16.48 -1.21 -12.04
CA VAL A 125 -15.81 -1.42 -10.75
C VAL A 125 -15.59 -0.10 -10.02
N ALA A 126 -15.22 0.98 -10.73
CA ALA A 126 -15.06 2.30 -10.14
C ALA A 126 -16.38 2.84 -9.58
N GLY A 127 -17.47 2.73 -10.35
CA GLY A 127 -18.82 3.12 -9.91
C GLY A 127 -19.30 2.30 -8.72
N LEU A 128 -19.10 0.99 -8.76
CA LEU A 128 -19.48 0.10 -7.66
C LEU A 128 -18.67 0.36 -6.38
N ALA A 129 -17.36 0.61 -6.49
CA ALA A 129 -16.52 0.98 -5.36
C ALA A 129 -17.00 2.28 -4.70
N LEU A 130 -17.39 3.26 -5.51
CA LEU A 130 -17.94 4.52 -5.03
C LEU A 130 -19.28 4.32 -4.31
N ALA A 131 -20.18 3.50 -4.88
CA ALA A 131 -21.46 3.19 -4.28
C ALA A 131 -21.31 2.49 -2.91
N LEU A 132 -20.40 1.51 -2.81
CA LEU A 132 -20.13 0.79 -1.56
C LEU A 132 -19.40 1.65 -0.52
N ALA A 133 -18.49 2.52 -0.95
CA ALA A 133 -17.79 3.44 -0.04
C ALA A 133 -18.76 4.43 0.64
N ARG A 134 -19.90 4.73 0.01
CA ARG A 134 -20.99 5.53 0.59
C ARG A 134 -21.87 4.76 1.57
N ARG A 135 -21.76 3.44 1.68
CA ARG A 135 -22.63 2.58 2.50
C ARG A 135 -21.88 1.96 3.68
N ALA A 136 -22.61 1.52 4.70
CA ALA A 136 -22.05 0.74 5.80
C ALA A 136 -21.36 -0.52 5.28
N ARG A 137 -20.38 -1.03 6.06
CA ARG A 137 -19.57 -2.17 5.64
C ARG A 137 -20.44 -3.40 5.42
N VAL A 138 -20.37 -3.96 4.21
CA VAL A 138 -21.09 -5.20 3.86
C VAL A 138 -20.13 -6.38 4.03
N TRP A 139 -20.67 -7.54 4.40
CA TRP A 139 -19.88 -8.77 4.47
C TRP A 139 -19.34 -9.14 3.07
N GLY A 140 -18.10 -9.62 2.98
CA GLY A 140 -17.47 -9.97 1.69
C GLY A 140 -16.88 -8.81 0.86
N GLU A 141 -17.09 -7.54 1.24
CA GLU A 141 -16.58 -6.33 0.54
C GLU A 141 -15.05 -6.36 0.31
N ALA A 142 -14.31 -7.06 1.17
CA ALA A 142 -12.86 -7.18 1.10
C ALA A 142 -12.35 -8.26 0.13
N VAL A 143 -13.22 -9.20 -0.29
CA VAL A 143 -12.89 -10.35 -1.14
C VAL A 143 -13.41 -10.17 -2.57
N LEU A 144 -14.54 -9.48 -2.74
CA LEU A 144 -15.08 -9.02 -4.04
C LEU A 144 -14.03 -8.48 -5.04
N PRO A 145 -13.07 -7.63 -4.66
CA PRO A 145 -12.04 -7.14 -5.59
C PRO A 145 -11.10 -8.23 -6.13
N LEU A 146 -11.05 -9.42 -5.53
CA LEU A 146 -10.28 -10.55 -6.06
C LEU A 146 -10.99 -11.26 -7.22
N VAL A 147 -12.31 -11.11 -7.36
CA VAL A 147 -13.10 -11.73 -8.43
C VAL A 147 -12.56 -11.37 -9.83
N PRO A 148 -12.29 -10.11 -10.19
CA PRO A 148 -11.72 -9.80 -11.51
C PRO A 148 -10.27 -10.29 -11.67
N VAL A 149 -9.52 -10.47 -10.57
CA VAL A 149 -8.14 -11.00 -10.62
C VAL A 149 -8.14 -12.51 -10.82
N LEU A 150 -9.06 -13.22 -10.17
CA LEU A 150 -9.26 -14.67 -10.32
C LEU A 150 -10.02 -15.01 -11.61
N GLY A 151 -10.92 -14.13 -12.04
CA GLY A 151 -11.74 -14.21 -13.25
C GLY A 151 -10.99 -13.97 -14.56
N VAL A 152 -9.66 -13.75 -14.49
CA VAL A 152 -8.75 -13.90 -15.64
C VAL A 152 -8.65 -15.39 -16.08
N LEU A 153 -9.32 -16.31 -15.37
CA LEU A 153 -9.69 -17.61 -15.92
C LEU A 153 -10.41 -17.43 -17.27
N PRO A 154 -10.04 -18.17 -18.33
CA PRO A 154 -10.43 -17.93 -19.73
C PRO A 154 -11.93 -18.09 -20.04
N PHE A 155 -12.78 -18.26 -19.02
CA PHE A 155 -14.17 -18.65 -19.14
C PHE A 155 -15.16 -17.50 -18.91
N ILE A 156 -14.74 -16.35 -18.37
CA ILE A 156 -15.64 -15.23 -18.06
C ILE A 156 -15.25 -13.99 -18.90
N PRO A 157 -16.10 -13.55 -19.84
CA PRO A 157 -15.85 -12.33 -20.60
C PRO A 157 -15.85 -11.09 -19.69
N LEU A 158 -14.93 -10.14 -19.90
CA LEU A 158 -14.80 -8.92 -19.08
C LEU A 158 -16.09 -8.09 -19.04
N TRP A 159 -16.85 -8.06 -20.13
CA TRP A 159 -18.12 -7.34 -20.21
C TRP A 159 -19.19 -7.89 -19.25
N THR A 160 -19.17 -9.19 -18.93
CA THR A 160 -20.11 -9.78 -17.96
C THR A 160 -19.84 -9.25 -16.56
N LEU A 161 -18.57 -9.20 -16.16
CA LEU A 161 -18.13 -8.61 -14.89
C LEU A 161 -18.45 -7.12 -14.84
N ALA A 162 -18.27 -6.40 -15.96
CA ALA A 162 -18.63 -4.99 -16.09
C ALA A 162 -20.13 -4.76 -15.87
N LEU A 163 -20.99 -5.56 -16.52
CA LEU A 163 -22.46 -5.46 -16.37
C LEU A 163 -22.90 -5.77 -14.94
N VAL A 164 -22.36 -6.83 -14.33
CA VAL A 164 -22.67 -7.17 -12.93
C VAL A 164 -22.23 -6.03 -11.99
N ALA A 165 -21.03 -5.47 -12.21
CA ALA A 165 -20.57 -4.36 -11.39
C ALA A 165 -21.42 -3.09 -11.58
N ALA A 166 -21.78 -2.76 -12.83
CA ALA A 166 -22.58 -1.58 -13.16
C ALA A 166 -24.01 -1.70 -12.61
N SER A 167 -24.68 -2.84 -12.82
CA SER A 167 -26.02 -3.11 -12.28
C SER A 167 -26.05 -3.04 -10.76
N ALA A 168 -25.06 -3.65 -10.09
CA ALA A 168 -24.90 -3.53 -8.65
C ALA A 168 -24.65 -2.07 -8.23
N ALA A 169 -23.85 -1.31 -8.97
CA ALA A 169 -23.60 0.11 -8.67
C ALA A 169 -24.88 0.94 -8.75
N VAL A 170 -25.71 0.72 -9.77
CA VAL A 170 -26.99 1.40 -9.96
C VAL A 170 -27.97 1.05 -8.83
N ALA A 171 -28.15 -0.24 -8.56
CA ALA A 171 -29.00 -0.69 -7.45
C ALA A 171 -28.51 -0.13 -6.10
N LEU A 172 -27.19 0.00 -5.93
CA LEU A 172 -26.60 0.53 -4.72
C LEU A 172 -26.60 2.08 -4.66
N GLY A 173 -26.80 2.76 -5.78
CA GLY A 173 -26.78 4.22 -5.87
C GLY A 173 -27.95 4.90 -5.16
N TRP A 174 -29.06 4.19 -4.95
CA TRP A 174 -30.32 4.73 -4.43
C TRP A 174 -30.43 4.74 -2.89
N SER A 175 -29.40 4.31 -2.16
CA SER A 175 -29.41 4.36 -0.68
C SER A 175 -29.01 5.70 -0.10
N THR A 176 -29.43 5.93 1.14
CA THR A 176 -28.93 7.01 1.98
C THR A 176 -27.42 6.91 2.25
N PRO A 177 -26.64 8.00 2.10
CA PRO A 177 -25.19 7.98 2.26
C PRO A 177 -24.75 8.00 3.73
N LEU A 178 -23.67 7.27 4.03
CA LEU A 178 -22.97 7.21 5.33
C LEU A 178 -22.62 8.57 5.92
N ALA A 179 -22.33 9.55 5.06
CA ALA A 179 -22.01 10.91 5.49
C ALA A 179 -23.15 11.56 6.31
N ARG A 180 -24.40 11.07 6.16
CA ARG A 180 -25.56 11.50 6.94
C ARG A 180 -25.78 10.69 8.22
N THR A 181 -25.17 9.50 8.35
CA THR A 181 -25.40 8.59 9.48
C THR A 181 -24.22 8.49 10.46
N ALA A 182 -23.03 8.99 10.07
CA ALA A 182 -21.85 9.03 10.94
C ALA A 182 -21.96 10.10 12.04
N GLY A 183 -22.60 9.76 13.18
CA GLY A 183 -22.80 10.69 14.31
C GLY A 183 -21.64 10.81 15.30
N ARG A 184 -21.85 11.61 16.36
CA ARG A 184 -20.90 11.91 17.46
C ARG A 184 -20.24 10.67 18.06
N ARG A 185 -20.99 9.59 18.27
CA ARG A 185 -20.51 8.33 18.85
C ARG A 185 -19.39 7.69 18.02
N SER A 186 -19.50 7.74 16.68
CA SER A 186 -18.47 7.22 15.79
C SER A 186 -17.17 8.04 15.84
N LEU A 187 -17.29 9.36 16.04
CA LEU A 187 -16.17 10.28 16.18
C LEU A 187 -15.41 10.00 17.48
N VAL A 188 -16.12 9.87 18.61
CA VAL A 188 -15.50 9.58 19.92
C VAL A 188 -14.76 8.25 19.88
N HIS A 189 -15.39 7.20 19.34
CA HIS A 189 -14.80 5.85 19.31
C HIS A 189 -13.47 5.77 18.56
N HIS A 190 -13.27 6.60 17.52
CA HIS A 190 -12.06 6.60 16.71
C HIS A 190 -11.14 7.82 16.97
N PHE A 191 -11.35 8.58 18.06
CA PHE A 191 -10.59 9.81 18.33
C PHE A 191 -9.07 9.59 18.37
N ALA A 192 -8.59 8.57 19.09
CA ALA A 192 -7.17 8.29 19.21
C ALA A 192 -6.53 7.93 17.85
N GLU A 193 -7.15 7.04 17.08
CA GLU A 193 -6.67 6.67 15.74
C GLU A 193 -6.63 7.88 14.80
N ARG A 194 -7.59 8.79 14.91
CA ARG A 194 -7.65 10.03 14.11
C ARG A 194 -6.55 11.01 14.48
N MET A 195 -6.35 11.25 15.77
CA MET A 195 -5.30 12.15 16.25
C MET A 195 -3.93 11.66 15.80
N VAL A 196 -3.64 10.36 16.01
CA VAL A 196 -2.38 9.75 15.58
C VAL A 196 -2.18 9.91 14.08
N ARG A 197 -3.17 9.57 13.23
CA ARG A 197 -3.00 9.71 11.77
C ARG A 197 -2.76 11.13 11.31
N ARG A 198 -3.47 12.10 11.89
CA ARG A 198 -3.34 13.51 11.51
C ARG A 198 -1.99 14.06 11.94
N THR A 199 -1.60 13.86 13.20
CA THR A 199 -0.30 14.32 13.69
C THR A 199 0.82 13.66 12.89
N SER A 200 0.71 12.36 12.62
CA SER A 200 1.65 11.64 11.76
C SER A 200 1.76 12.25 10.37
N ALA A 201 0.65 12.52 9.70
CA ALA A 201 0.67 13.13 8.38
C ALA A 201 1.26 14.56 8.40
N ALA A 202 0.91 15.36 9.42
CA ALA A 202 1.40 16.73 9.58
C ALA A 202 2.92 16.78 9.87
N PHE A 203 3.44 15.82 10.64
CA PHE A 203 4.86 15.73 10.98
C PHE A 203 5.65 14.78 10.07
N LEU A 204 5.05 14.31 8.97
CA LEU A 204 5.64 13.32 8.05
C LEU A 204 6.13 12.05 8.75
N ASP A 205 5.51 11.69 9.87
CA ASP A 205 5.81 10.50 10.63
C ASP A 205 5.09 9.27 10.08
N VAL A 206 5.54 8.82 8.90
CA VAL A 206 4.94 7.70 8.16
C VAL A 206 4.78 6.45 9.02
N TRP A 207 5.63 6.20 10.03
CA TRP A 207 5.54 4.98 10.83
C TRP A 207 4.50 5.03 11.94
N ALA A 208 3.97 6.20 12.32
CA ALA A 208 2.78 6.25 13.16
C ALA A 208 1.49 5.99 12.36
N LEU A 209 1.58 5.94 11.02
CA LEU A 209 0.49 5.47 10.16
C LEU A 209 0.43 3.94 10.06
N LEU A 210 1.36 3.21 10.69
CA LEU A 210 1.28 1.76 10.78
C LEU A 210 -0.03 1.35 11.45
N PRO A 211 -0.67 0.25 10.99
CA PRO A 211 -2.00 -0.10 11.42
C PRO A 211 -2.03 -0.42 12.92
N ALA A 212 -3.10 0.02 13.59
CA ALA A 212 -3.36 -0.37 14.98
C ALA A 212 -3.64 -1.88 15.08
N GLY A 213 -3.15 -2.50 16.15
CA GLY A 213 -3.47 -3.90 16.47
C GLY A 213 -4.89 -4.03 17.02
N ARG A 214 -5.58 -5.13 16.68
CA ARG A 214 -6.83 -5.53 17.34
C ARG A 214 -6.53 -6.43 18.54
N PRO A 215 -7.40 -6.46 19.56
CA PRO A 215 -7.23 -7.37 20.69
C PRO A 215 -7.07 -8.82 20.24
N VAL A 216 -6.07 -9.51 20.79
CA VAL A 216 -5.83 -10.94 20.56
C VAL A 216 -6.40 -11.71 21.73
N ARG A 217 -7.09 -12.82 21.47
CA ARG A 217 -7.69 -13.70 22.50
C ARG A 217 -6.65 -14.60 23.19
N TRP A 218 -5.43 -14.11 23.38
CA TRP A 218 -4.35 -14.83 24.04
C TRP A 218 -3.98 -14.09 25.32
N ARG A 219 -4.70 -14.43 26.41
CA ARG A 219 -4.60 -13.72 27.70
C ARG A 219 -3.22 -13.85 28.35
N THR A 220 -2.57 -15.00 28.18
CA THR A 220 -1.24 -15.32 28.74
C THR A 220 -0.09 -15.06 27.77
N ALA A 221 -0.34 -14.27 26.71
CA ALA A 221 0.65 -14.03 25.67
C ALA A 221 1.95 -13.40 26.19
N LEU A 222 1.85 -12.57 27.24
CA LEU A 222 2.99 -11.84 27.79
C LEU A 222 3.54 -12.48 29.07
N ASP A 223 3.01 -13.63 29.48
CA ASP A 223 3.44 -14.33 30.69
C ASP A 223 4.61 -15.28 30.39
N GLY A 224 5.54 -15.42 31.34
CA GLY A 224 6.59 -16.44 31.32
C GLY A 224 7.83 -16.11 30.48
N ARG A 225 8.55 -17.14 30.02
CA ARG A 225 9.79 -17.00 29.23
C ARG A 225 9.49 -16.60 27.77
N PHE A 226 10.44 -15.95 27.11
CA PHE A 226 10.35 -15.47 25.70
C PHE A 226 9.31 -14.37 25.45
N VAL A 227 9.11 -13.47 26.42
CA VAL A 227 8.18 -12.33 26.34
C VAL A 227 8.34 -11.53 25.04
N VAL A 228 9.58 -11.28 24.60
CA VAL A 228 9.86 -10.52 23.37
C VAL A 228 9.30 -11.20 22.12
N THR A 229 9.57 -12.50 21.95
CA THR A 229 9.07 -13.28 20.80
C THR A 229 7.56 -13.34 20.81
N ARG A 230 6.96 -13.63 21.97
CA ARG A 230 5.50 -13.70 22.11
C ARG A 230 4.83 -12.35 21.87
N TYR A 231 5.44 -11.25 22.32
CA TYR A 231 4.98 -9.89 22.04
C TYR A 231 5.00 -9.59 20.53
N LEU A 232 6.08 -9.94 19.84
CA LEU A 232 6.18 -9.71 18.39
C LEU A 232 5.15 -10.56 17.63
N VAL A 233 5.02 -11.84 17.95
CA VAL A 233 4.03 -12.75 17.34
C VAL A 233 2.61 -12.28 17.61
N THR A 234 2.28 -11.90 18.84
CA THR A 234 0.95 -11.34 19.14
C THR A 234 0.71 -10.01 18.46
N GLY A 235 1.75 -9.20 18.28
CA GLY A 235 1.71 -7.97 17.50
C GLY A 235 1.40 -8.21 16.01
N VAL A 236 1.91 -9.30 15.44
CA VAL A 236 1.55 -9.78 14.09
C VAL A 236 0.10 -10.26 14.06
N LEU A 237 -0.31 -11.11 15.01
CA LEU A 237 -1.67 -11.65 15.10
C LEU A 237 -2.73 -10.57 15.32
N ALA A 238 -2.42 -9.54 16.11
CA ALA A 238 -3.26 -8.36 16.30
C ALA A 238 -3.56 -7.65 14.96
N ARG A 239 -2.66 -7.80 13.98
CA ARG A 239 -2.73 -7.20 12.65
C ARG A 239 -3.10 -8.19 11.55
N ARG A 240 -3.61 -9.37 11.89
CA ARG A 240 -4.10 -10.38 10.92
C ARG A 240 -5.10 -9.82 9.90
N HIS A 241 -5.86 -8.80 10.28
CA HIS A 241 -6.80 -8.12 9.39
C HIS A 241 -6.10 -7.38 8.21
N GLN A 242 -4.77 -7.19 8.28
CA GLN A 242 -3.95 -6.63 7.21
C GLN A 242 -3.36 -7.68 6.26
N LEU A 243 -3.53 -8.99 6.51
CA LEU A 243 -2.99 -10.07 5.67
C LEU A 243 -3.44 -9.98 4.20
N GLY A 244 -4.60 -9.36 3.94
CA GLY A 244 -5.00 -9.12 2.57
C GLY A 244 -4.08 -8.16 1.81
N LEU A 245 -3.34 -7.25 2.46
CA LEU A 245 -2.38 -6.39 1.75
C LEU A 245 -1.25 -7.20 1.11
N PRO A 246 -0.54 -8.09 1.83
CA PRO A 246 0.35 -9.06 1.22
C PRO A 246 -0.30 -9.81 0.05
N LEU A 247 -1.50 -10.36 0.22
CA LEU A 247 -2.19 -11.06 -0.87
C LEU A 247 -2.31 -10.18 -2.15
N PHE A 248 -2.75 -8.93 -2.01
CA PHE A 248 -2.87 -8.00 -3.14
C PHE A 248 -1.51 -7.63 -3.74
N LEU A 249 -0.48 -7.43 -2.92
CA LEU A 249 0.86 -7.13 -3.40
C LEU A 249 1.49 -8.32 -4.13
N ALA A 250 1.21 -9.56 -3.71
CA ALA A 250 1.71 -10.74 -4.39
C ALA A 250 1.05 -10.89 -5.78
N LEU A 251 -0.25 -10.61 -5.88
CA LEU A 251 -0.95 -10.53 -7.16
C LEU A 251 -0.38 -9.40 -8.04
N ALA A 252 -0.03 -8.26 -7.45
CA ALA A 252 0.63 -7.17 -8.17
C ALA A 252 2.03 -7.56 -8.66
N VAL A 253 2.81 -8.29 -7.86
CA VAL A 253 4.11 -8.84 -8.25
C VAL A 253 3.96 -9.83 -9.41
N ALA A 254 2.98 -10.73 -9.35
CA ALA A 254 2.71 -11.65 -10.45
C ALA A 254 2.28 -10.92 -11.73
N ALA A 255 1.36 -9.95 -11.64
CA ALA A 255 0.95 -9.13 -12.78
C ALA A 255 2.11 -8.30 -13.35
N ALA A 256 2.97 -7.74 -12.49
CA ALA A 256 4.16 -7.00 -12.89
C ALA A 256 5.19 -7.92 -13.57
N HIS A 257 5.38 -9.14 -13.08
CA HIS A 257 6.30 -10.10 -13.68
C HIS A 257 5.87 -10.52 -15.09
N VAL A 258 4.57 -10.76 -15.28
CA VAL A 258 4.01 -11.08 -16.61
C VAL A 258 4.10 -9.90 -17.57
N THR A 259 3.91 -8.68 -17.07
CA THR A 259 3.90 -7.45 -17.89
C THR A 259 5.30 -6.94 -18.21
N PHE A 260 6.24 -7.07 -17.27
CA PHE A 260 7.59 -6.53 -17.33
C PHE A 260 8.62 -7.65 -17.08
N PRO A 261 8.78 -8.58 -18.03
CA PRO A 261 9.64 -9.76 -17.85
C PRO A 261 11.12 -9.41 -17.68
N ALA A 262 11.58 -8.24 -18.16
CA ALA A 262 12.96 -7.80 -17.96
C ALA A 262 13.24 -7.39 -16.50
N VAL A 263 12.19 -7.06 -15.73
CA VAL A 263 12.34 -6.81 -14.29
C VAL A 263 12.48 -8.15 -13.57
N THR A 264 13.71 -8.44 -13.16
CA THR A 264 14.02 -9.70 -12.46
C THR A 264 13.14 -9.90 -11.22
N SER A 265 12.86 -11.15 -10.89
CA SER A 265 12.06 -11.51 -9.71
C SER A 265 12.68 -11.00 -8.40
N VAL A 266 14.00 -10.79 -8.36
CA VAL A 266 14.74 -10.18 -7.23
C VAL A 266 14.11 -8.85 -6.83
N TRP A 267 13.93 -7.93 -7.78
CA TRP A 267 13.37 -6.60 -7.53
C TRP A 267 11.89 -6.67 -7.13
N LEU A 268 11.09 -7.44 -7.87
CA LEU A 268 9.65 -7.54 -7.61
C LEU A 268 9.34 -8.17 -6.25
N VAL A 269 10.00 -9.29 -5.93
CA VAL A 269 9.81 -10.03 -4.68
C VAL A 269 10.32 -9.23 -3.49
N GLY A 270 11.48 -8.58 -3.60
CA GLY A 270 12.04 -7.81 -2.50
C GLY A 270 11.30 -6.49 -2.23
N MET A 271 10.94 -5.72 -3.25
CA MET A 271 10.10 -4.53 -3.08
C MET A 271 8.70 -4.88 -2.58
N GLY A 272 8.07 -5.90 -3.17
CA GLY A 272 6.77 -6.40 -2.74
C GLY A 272 6.81 -6.91 -1.29
N GLY A 273 7.86 -7.65 -0.94
CA GLY A 273 8.11 -8.15 0.41
C GLY A 273 8.30 -7.03 1.42
N TYR A 274 9.07 -5.99 1.08
CA TYR A 274 9.26 -4.82 1.93
C TYR A 274 7.93 -4.16 2.28
N LEU A 275 7.09 -3.90 1.27
CA LEU A 275 5.77 -3.29 1.47
C LEU A 275 4.79 -4.23 2.20
N ALA A 276 4.87 -5.54 1.96
CA ALA A 276 4.01 -6.54 2.58
C ALA A 276 4.31 -6.74 4.07
N LEU A 277 5.58 -6.68 4.47
CA LEU A 277 6.04 -6.90 5.84
C LEU A 277 5.89 -5.66 6.74
N LEU A 278 5.91 -4.47 6.15
CA LEU A 278 5.89 -3.18 6.84
C LEU A 278 4.76 -3.02 7.89
N PRO A 279 3.50 -3.42 7.63
CA PRO A 279 2.44 -3.42 8.65
C PRO A 279 2.75 -4.26 9.89
N PHE A 280 3.50 -5.35 9.73
CA PHE A 280 3.79 -6.33 10.79
C PHE A 280 4.97 -5.94 11.66
N ALA A 281 5.74 -4.93 11.26
CA ALA A 281 6.82 -4.33 12.05
C ALA A 281 6.34 -3.25 13.04
N ALA A 282 5.06 -2.93 13.01
CA ALA A 282 4.45 -1.97 13.92
C ALA A 282 4.64 -2.24 15.44
N PRO A 283 4.69 -3.49 15.96
CA PRO A 283 4.96 -3.73 17.37
C PRO A 283 6.32 -3.19 17.80
N VAL A 284 7.38 -3.47 17.02
CA VAL A 284 8.72 -2.97 17.35
C VAL A 284 8.79 -1.44 17.20
N ALA A 285 8.10 -0.88 16.20
CA ALA A 285 8.02 0.57 16.02
C ALA A 285 7.44 1.27 17.26
N GLN A 286 6.40 0.69 17.87
CA GLN A 286 5.76 1.23 19.07
C GLN A 286 6.71 1.21 20.28
N VAL A 287 7.48 0.14 20.48
CA VAL A 287 8.44 0.03 21.58
C VAL A 287 9.57 1.06 21.45
N TYR A 288 10.08 1.30 20.24
CA TYR A 288 11.13 2.30 20.00
C TYR A 288 10.64 3.74 20.15
N ARG A 289 9.35 4.00 19.96
CA ARG A 289 8.75 5.34 20.07
C ARG A 289 8.35 5.73 21.48
N VAL A 290 8.00 4.74 22.29
CA VAL A 290 7.49 4.97 23.64
C VAL A 290 8.46 4.33 24.63
N PRO A 291 9.43 5.09 25.18
CA PRO A 291 10.40 4.58 26.14
C PRO A 291 9.73 3.88 27.34
N GLY A 292 8.56 4.36 27.75
CA GLY A 292 7.76 3.74 28.81
C GLY A 292 7.22 2.33 28.50
N LEU A 293 7.15 1.90 27.24
CA LEU A 293 6.84 0.50 26.88
C LEU A 293 8.07 -0.40 27.01
N ARG A 294 9.26 0.17 26.79
CA ARG A 294 10.52 -0.57 26.82
C ARG A 294 10.84 -1.12 28.22
N ARG A 295 10.45 -0.42 29.28
CA ARG A 295 10.64 -0.86 30.68
C ARG A 295 9.96 -2.20 31.02
N TRP A 296 8.98 -2.61 30.21
CA TRP A 296 8.28 -3.88 30.38
C TRP A 296 8.98 -5.07 29.73
N PHE A 297 10.06 -4.81 28.97
CA PHE A 297 10.88 -5.82 28.33
C PHE A 297 12.29 -5.78 28.91
N ASP A 298 12.65 -6.80 29.69
CA ASP A 298 14.03 -7.00 30.15
C ASP A 298 14.88 -7.62 29.01
N ALA A 299 15.12 -6.83 27.96
CA ALA A 299 15.83 -7.26 26.77
C ALA A 299 16.66 -6.13 26.16
N SER A 300 17.85 -6.49 25.66
CA SER A 300 18.71 -5.56 24.93
C SER A 300 18.08 -5.16 23.59
N ASP A 301 18.47 -3.98 23.09
CA ASP A 301 18.04 -3.50 21.76
C ASP A 301 18.38 -4.47 20.64
N LEU A 302 19.56 -5.08 20.74
CA LEU A 302 20.01 -6.08 19.78
C LEU A 302 19.08 -7.29 19.79
N ARG A 303 18.70 -7.79 20.98
CA ARG A 303 17.79 -8.93 21.10
C ARG A 303 16.42 -8.62 20.53
N LEU A 304 15.87 -7.42 20.78
CA LEU A 304 14.58 -7.00 20.23
C LEU A 304 14.63 -6.91 18.70
N LYS A 305 15.67 -6.27 18.14
CA LYS A 305 15.88 -6.17 16.69
C LYS A 305 16.06 -7.54 16.04
N ALA A 306 16.95 -8.37 16.55
CA ALA A 306 17.22 -9.70 16.02
C ALA A 306 15.96 -10.58 16.05
N THR A 307 15.23 -10.59 17.16
CA THR A 307 13.97 -11.35 17.26
C THR A 307 12.93 -10.83 16.26
N THR A 308 12.86 -9.52 16.04
CA THR A 308 11.96 -8.93 15.04
C THR A 308 12.34 -9.35 13.63
N VAL A 309 13.64 -9.32 13.30
CA VAL A 309 14.15 -9.80 12.00
C VAL A 309 13.77 -11.25 11.80
N VAL A 310 13.95 -12.13 12.80
CA VAL A 310 13.57 -13.55 12.71
C VAL A 310 12.07 -13.73 12.46
N VAL A 311 11.21 -13.03 13.21
CA VAL A 311 9.75 -13.10 13.01
C VAL A 311 9.34 -12.61 11.63
N LEU A 312 9.91 -11.49 11.17
CA LEU A 312 9.63 -10.96 9.83
C LEU A 312 10.24 -11.82 8.72
N ALA A 313 11.36 -12.49 8.95
CA ALA A 313 11.96 -13.43 8.01
C ALA A 313 11.05 -14.65 7.80
N VAL A 314 10.41 -15.18 8.86
CA VAL A 314 9.39 -16.23 8.71
C VAL A 314 8.21 -15.73 7.85
N LEU A 315 7.74 -14.52 8.07
CA LEU A 315 6.70 -13.93 7.22
C LEU A 315 7.19 -13.68 5.78
N ALA A 316 8.46 -13.35 5.59
CA ALA A 316 9.09 -13.19 4.29
C ALA A 316 9.13 -14.52 3.52
N VAL A 317 9.41 -15.62 4.21
CA VAL A 317 9.36 -16.98 3.64
C VAL A 317 7.94 -17.37 3.24
N VAL A 318 6.95 -17.05 4.08
CA VAL A 318 5.53 -17.26 3.72
C VAL A 318 5.14 -16.41 2.52
N TRP A 319 5.62 -15.16 2.46
CA TRP A 319 5.44 -14.26 1.33
C TRP A 319 6.06 -14.83 0.05
N THR A 320 7.32 -15.28 0.07
CA THR A 320 7.99 -15.86 -1.10
C THR A 320 7.28 -17.13 -1.55
N ALA A 321 6.85 -17.99 -0.62
CA ALA A 321 6.08 -19.18 -0.96
C ALA A 321 4.76 -18.82 -1.66
N PHE A 322 4.07 -17.78 -1.18
CA PHE A 322 2.85 -17.32 -1.81
C PHE A 322 3.08 -16.73 -3.21
N VAL A 323 4.15 -15.96 -3.40
CA VAL A 323 4.52 -15.44 -4.73
C VAL A 323 4.96 -16.58 -5.67
N ALA A 324 5.59 -17.63 -5.14
CA ALA A 324 6.01 -18.81 -5.91
C ALA A 324 4.79 -19.60 -6.40
N LEU A 325 3.73 -19.71 -5.57
CA LEU A 325 2.45 -20.32 -5.97
C LEU A 325 1.79 -19.58 -7.14
N LEU A 326 2.07 -18.29 -7.31
CA LEU A 326 1.63 -17.49 -8.45
C LEU A 326 2.52 -17.65 -9.70
N ARG A 327 3.41 -18.67 -9.70
CA ARG A 327 4.33 -19.03 -10.80
C ARG A 327 5.36 -17.95 -11.15
N VAL A 328 5.71 -17.08 -10.20
CA VAL A 328 6.86 -16.18 -10.37
C VAL A 328 8.16 -16.98 -10.11
N PRO A 329 9.19 -16.89 -10.96
CA PRO A 329 10.45 -17.61 -10.80
C PRO A 329 11.15 -17.26 -9.48
N MET A 330 11.44 -18.28 -8.69
CA MET A 330 12.16 -18.13 -7.41
C MET A 330 13.63 -18.49 -7.57
N THR A 331 14.43 -17.47 -7.86
CA THR A 331 15.89 -17.59 -7.84
C THR A 331 16.40 -17.51 -6.39
N VAL A 332 17.65 -17.93 -6.15
CA VAL A 332 18.30 -17.74 -4.84
C VAL A 332 18.32 -16.24 -4.48
N GLY A 333 18.59 -15.38 -5.47
CA GLY A 333 18.53 -13.92 -5.31
C GLY A 333 17.16 -13.41 -4.85
N ALA A 334 16.05 -13.96 -5.36
CA ALA A 334 14.70 -13.53 -4.99
C ALA A 334 14.36 -13.89 -3.53
N VAL A 335 14.78 -15.07 -3.06
CA VAL A 335 14.61 -15.47 -1.67
C VAL A 335 15.44 -14.59 -0.74
N VAL A 336 16.71 -14.34 -1.09
CA VAL A 336 17.60 -13.45 -0.35
C VAL A 336 17.03 -12.02 -0.31
N ALA A 337 16.50 -11.51 -1.43
CA ALA A 337 15.85 -10.20 -1.50
C ALA A 337 14.66 -10.07 -0.53
N ALA A 338 13.83 -11.11 -0.39
CA ALA A 338 12.74 -11.10 0.57
C ALA A 338 13.23 -11.08 2.03
N LEU A 339 14.31 -11.81 2.34
CA LEU A 339 14.92 -11.79 3.67
C LEU A 339 15.56 -10.43 3.97
N LEU A 340 16.24 -9.83 2.98
CA LEU A 340 16.78 -8.47 3.08
C LEU A 340 15.68 -7.44 3.26
N ALA A 341 14.49 -7.65 2.69
CA ALA A 341 13.33 -6.82 2.95
C ALA A 341 12.90 -6.84 4.42
N ALA A 342 12.96 -7.98 5.10
CA ALA A 342 12.71 -8.04 6.54
C ALA A 342 13.72 -7.20 7.34
N VAL A 343 15.01 -7.29 7.00
CA VAL A 343 16.08 -6.49 7.63
C VAL A 343 15.87 -5.00 7.37
N ALA A 344 15.58 -4.63 6.11
CA ALA A 344 15.29 -3.27 5.70
C ALA A 344 14.11 -2.72 6.50
N VAL A 345 12.99 -3.45 6.60
CA VAL A 345 11.82 -3.04 7.38
C VAL A 345 12.17 -2.79 8.85
N VAL A 346 12.94 -3.67 9.51
CA VAL A 346 13.37 -3.44 10.91
C VAL A 346 14.22 -2.20 11.02
N ARG A 347 15.19 -2.00 10.12
CA ARG A 347 16.02 -0.78 10.08
C ARG A 347 15.18 0.48 9.87
N THR A 348 14.15 0.39 9.05
CA THR A 348 13.21 1.47 8.80
C THR A 348 12.46 1.89 10.06
N VAL A 349 11.86 0.92 10.77
CA VAL A 349 10.96 1.21 11.90
C VAL A 349 11.68 1.44 13.23
N THR A 350 12.94 1.03 13.35
CA THR A 350 13.77 1.22 14.57
C THR A 350 14.65 2.48 14.50
N ARG A 351 14.31 3.43 13.64
CA ARG A 351 14.94 4.76 13.62
C ARG A 351 14.63 5.53 14.91
N GLY A 352 15.53 6.46 15.27
CA GLY A 352 15.30 7.38 16.39
C GLY A 352 14.10 8.30 16.15
N ALA A 353 13.74 9.08 17.17
CA ALA A 353 12.70 10.10 17.04
C ALA A 353 12.99 11.06 15.87
N LEU A 354 11.94 11.62 15.27
CA LEU A 354 12.09 12.65 14.24
C LEU A 354 12.90 13.82 14.83
N ASP A 355 14.06 14.06 14.24
CA ASP A 355 14.95 15.14 14.67
C ASP A 355 14.69 16.34 13.77
N PHE A 356 13.97 17.32 14.32
CA PHE A 356 13.74 18.62 13.69
C PHE A 356 14.80 19.67 14.10
N GLY A 357 15.74 19.31 14.98
CA GLY A 357 16.78 20.19 15.51
C GLY A 357 18.03 20.27 14.62
N SER A 358 18.19 19.37 13.64
CA SER A 358 19.34 19.41 12.73
C SER A 358 19.28 20.63 11.80
N LEU A 359 20.13 21.63 12.05
CA LEU A 359 20.34 22.84 11.24
C LEU A 359 20.94 22.59 9.84
N GLY A 360 21.23 21.32 9.51
CA GLY A 360 21.58 20.93 8.14
C GLY A 360 20.38 21.15 7.23
N LEU A 361 20.42 22.20 6.43
CA LEU A 361 19.42 22.50 5.44
C LEU A 361 19.77 21.73 4.16
N VAL A 362 19.06 20.63 3.90
CA VAL A 362 19.07 20.11 2.53
C VAL A 362 18.12 21.00 1.76
N LEU A 363 18.68 21.82 0.87
CA LEU A 363 17.91 22.55 -0.11
C LEU A 363 17.39 21.53 -1.13
N TYR A 364 16.25 20.91 -0.81
CA TYR A 364 15.50 20.14 -1.79
C TYR A 364 14.33 21.02 -2.22
N GLU A 365 14.42 21.59 -3.43
CA GLU A 365 13.33 22.37 -4.03
C GLU A 365 12.85 23.58 -3.18
N GLY A 366 13.79 24.34 -2.59
CA GLY A 366 13.47 25.59 -1.88
C GLY A 366 12.69 25.42 -0.56
N VAL A 367 12.40 24.17 -0.14
CA VAL A 367 11.88 23.84 1.18
C VAL A 367 13.06 23.41 2.05
N LEU A 368 13.21 24.08 3.18
CA LEU A 368 14.15 23.70 4.22
C LEU A 368 13.66 22.41 4.88
N VAL A 369 13.97 21.28 4.26
CA VAL A 369 13.74 19.97 4.88
C VAL A 369 14.92 19.69 5.80
N PRO A 370 14.69 19.47 7.10
CA PRO A 370 15.77 19.10 8.00
C PRO A 370 16.50 17.88 7.43
N MET A 371 17.82 17.97 7.26
CA MET A 371 18.64 16.87 6.73
C MET A 371 18.42 15.58 7.52
N GLY A 372 18.16 15.70 8.84
CA GLY A 372 17.75 14.61 9.71
C GLY A 372 16.51 13.88 9.21
N LEU A 373 15.49 14.59 8.72
CA LEU A 373 14.24 14.03 8.22
C LEU A 373 14.45 13.27 6.89
N ALA A 374 15.20 13.86 5.95
CA ALA A 374 15.55 13.20 4.68
C ALA A 374 16.36 11.92 4.91
N ARG A 375 17.40 11.99 5.74
CA ARG A 375 18.23 10.82 6.13
C ARG A 375 17.39 9.75 6.82
N GLN A 376 16.41 10.14 7.63
CA GLN A 376 15.50 9.22 8.31
C GLN A 376 14.46 8.58 7.38
N LEU A 377 14.11 9.19 6.25
CA LEU A 377 13.23 8.60 5.23
C LEU A 377 13.95 7.55 4.39
N VAL A 378 15.22 7.77 4.08
CA VAL A 378 16.05 6.85 3.28
C VAL A 378 16.55 5.66 4.10
N ARG A 379 16.58 5.78 5.43
CA ARG A 379 17.01 4.70 6.34
C ARG A 379 16.06 3.50 6.29
N GLY A 380 16.58 2.37 5.84
CA GLY A 380 15.86 1.12 5.57
C GLY A 380 15.79 0.83 4.07
N PRO A 381 15.11 1.67 3.26
CA PRO A 381 15.14 1.58 1.81
C PRO A 381 16.55 1.56 1.21
N ASP A 382 17.51 2.26 1.83
CA ASP A 382 18.94 2.21 1.48
C ASP A 382 19.49 0.78 1.47
N VAL A 383 19.25 0.04 2.55
CA VAL A 383 19.70 -1.36 2.70
C VAL A 383 18.95 -2.28 1.77
N LEU A 384 17.66 -2.03 1.53
CA LEU A 384 16.91 -2.78 0.54
C LEU A 384 17.53 -2.59 -0.85
N LEU A 385 17.78 -1.35 -1.28
CA LEU A 385 18.32 -1.06 -2.60
C LEU A 385 19.68 -1.72 -2.83
N VAL A 386 20.61 -1.51 -1.90
CA VAL A 386 21.95 -2.15 -1.96
C VAL A 386 21.83 -3.67 -1.92
N GLY A 387 20.92 -4.18 -1.09
CA GLY A 387 20.63 -5.59 -0.96
C GLY A 387 20.06 -6.22 -2.24
N LEU A 388 19.16 -5.52 -2.93
CA LEU A 388 18.58 -5.95 -4.21
C LEU A 388 19.63 -6.00 -5.30
N ILE A 389 20.51 -4.99 -5.35
CA ILE A 389 21.65 -4.96 -6.27
C ILE A 389 22.57 -6.15 -6.00
N ALA A 390 22.98 -6.37 -4.74
CA ALA A 390 23.82 -7.50 -4.38
C ALA A 390 23.16 -8.86 -4.70
N ALA A 391 21.87 -9.00 -4.39
CA ALA A 391 21.11 -10.22 -4.66
C ALA A 391 20.91 -10.48 -6.16
N SER A 392 20.96 -9.45 -7.01
CA SER A 392 20.87 -9.61 -8.45
C SER A 392 22.11 -10.26 -9.08
N PHE A 393 23.24 -10.28 -8.37
CA PHE A 393 24.46 -10.98 -8.79
C PHE A 393 24.55 -12.43 -8.30
N LEU A 394 23.58 -12.89 -7.50
CA LEU A 394 23.52 -14.28 -7.08
C LEU A 394 23.03 -15.17 -8.23
N PRO A 395 23.48 -16.44 -8.28
CA PRO A 395 23.05 -17.37 -9.32
C PRO A 395 21.52 -17.52 -9.35
N GLY A 396 21.01 -17.57 -10.59
CA GLY A 396 19.58 -17.70 -10.93
C GLY A 396 19.00 -19.04 -10.56
#